data_AF-A0A536VS98-F1
#
_entry.id   AF-A0A536VS98-F1
#
_cell.length_a   1.000
_cell.length_b   1.000
_cell.length_c   1.000
_cell.angle_alpha   90.00
_cell.angle_beta   90.00
_cell.angle_gamma   90.00
#
_symmetry.space_group_name_H-M   'P 1'
#
loop_
_entity.id
_entity.type
_entity.pdbx_description
1 polymer ?
#
loop_
_entity_poly.entity_id
_entity_poly.type
_entity_poly.pdbx_seq_one_letter_code
_entity_poly.pdbx_strand_id
1 'polypeptide(L)'
;MSIAEFAALDRVLVVGSFLRKDHPLLAERLRQSVKHGAQVSILHSAADELLITLAHELLVVPSRLPRALAEIVVAAAAVAGMPAPAALAGIEASDVAKAIAASLAGDAGADGKSADKGGGKGGGKGVGKGIFLGNFAQQHPQAAQLHALAQSLAELTGARLGFLTEAANSVGGYLASALPSADGLNAATMLGVGDGVPPKAFLLLHAEPELDMADPARARAALAAAEFVVALSPFKHGAVDYADVILPVAPFTETAGTFVNCEGRAQEFAAVVLPLGLARPAWKVLRVLGSMLGLAGFGYDSIEAVRRELPSPDEIAARLSNATQTAIDARVAANASRGDGSARGAERVADVPIYFTDPLVRRAPSLQKTRDAQAPLARVNAATLAALKLTDGGVARVRQAGGEAMMKIAVDASMPDGCVRVAAAHASTSMLGPMFGPIGVEPL
;
A
#
# COMPACT_ATOMS: atom_id res chain seq x y z
N MET A 1 -9.12 6.58 14.21
CA MET A 1 -9.16 5.59 15.30
C MET A 1 -7.75 5.43 15.82
N SER A 2 -7.58 5.33 17.12
CA SER A 2 -6.28 5.06 17.75
C SER A 2 -5.84 3.60 17.58
N ILE A 3 -4.55 3.34 17.73
CA ILE A 3 -3.96 1.99 17.73
C ILE A 3 -4.53 1.15 18.90
N ALA A 4 -4.88 1.79 20.02
CA ALA A 4 -5.51 1.12 21.16
C ALA A 4 -6.93 0.63 20.82
N GLU A 5 -7.75 1.49 20.20
CA GLU A 5 -9.08 1.11 19.72
C GLU A 5 -9.02 0.02 18.63
N PHE A 6 -7.99 0.04 17.77
CA PHE A 6 -7.78 -1.00 16.76
C PHE A 6 -7.63 -2.40 17.38
N ALA A 7 -6.92 -2.50 18.51
CA ALA A 7 -6.75 -3.77 19.21
C ALA A 7 -8.04 -4.27 19.90
N ALA A 8 -9.02 -3.37 20.11
CA ALA A 8 -10.30 -3.67 20.73
C ALA A 8 -11.39 -4.07 19.72
N LEU A 9 -11.05 -4.23 18.44
CA LEU A 9 -12.01 -4.66 17.42
C LEU A 9 -12.32 -6.15 17.53
N ASP A 10 -13.61 -6.48 17.39
CA ASP A 10 -14.16 -7.83 17.45
C ASP A 10 -14.44 -8.42 16.05
N ARG A 11 -14.64 -7.56 15.04
CA ARG A 11 -14.89 -7.94 13.65
C ARG A 11 -14.01 -7.10 12.74
N VAL A 12 -13.12 -7.74 12.00
CA VAL A 12 -12.14 -7.05 11.16
C VAL A 12 -12.13 -7.66 9.78
N LEU A 13 -12.26 -6.82 8.75
CA LEU A 13 -11.92 -7.17 7.36
C LEU A 13 -10.66 -6.42 6.95
N VAL A 14 -9.62 -7.14 6.54
CA VAL A 14 -8.45 -6.55 5.89
C VAL A 14 -8.51 -6.84 4.40
N VAL A 15 -8.42 -5.81 3.57
CA VAL A 15 -8.48 -5.89 2.12
C VAL A 15 -7.11 -5.53 1.54
N GLY A 16 -6.50 -6.46 0.81
CA GLY A 16 -5.26 -6.24 0.06
C GLY A 16 -4.09 -5.84 0.93
N SER A 17 -3.52 -6.78 1.69
CA SER A 17 -2.33 -6.51 2.52
C SER A 17 -1.45 -7.75 2.66
N PHE A 18 -0.14 -7.58 2.52
CA PHE A 18 0.87 -8.53 2.99
C PHE A 18 1.10 -8.29 4.49
N LEU A 19 0.03 -8.41 5.28
CA LEU A 19 -0.16 -7.79 6.59
C LEU A 19 1.03 -7.94 7.57
N ARG A 20 1.64 -9.12 7.66
CA ARG A 20 2.80 -9.35 8.55
C ARG A 20 4.07 -8.64 8.11
N LYS A 21 4.21 -8.37 6.82
CA LYS A 21 5.37 -7.71 6.21
C LYS A 21 5.14 -6.21 6.10
N ASP A 22 3.92 -5.80 5.76
CA ASP A 22 3.55 -4.39 5.68
C ASP A 22 3.43 -3.76 7.07
N HIS A 23 2.73 -4.43 8.01
CA HIS A 23 2.36 -3.87 9.32
C HIS A 23 2.50 -4.89 10.46
N PRO A 24 3.72 -5.38 10.77
CA PRO A 24 3.93 -6.46 11.75
C PRO A 24 3.33 -6.19 13.13
N LEU A 25 3.37 -4.93 13.60
CA LEU A 25 2.82 -4.55 14.90
C LEU A 25 1.27 -4.52 14.92
N LEU A 26 0.62 -4.23 13.80
CA LEU A 26 -0.84 -4.31 13.71
C LEU A 26 -1.29 -5.76 13.50
N ALA A 27 -0.54 -6.54 12.72
CA ALA A 27 -0.74 -7.97 12.56
C ALA A 27 -0.72 -8.71 13.91
N GLU A 28 0.27 -8.43 14.76
CA GLU A 28 0.35 -9.03 16.09
C GLU A 28 -0.81 -8.61 16.98
N ARG A 29 -1.29 -7.37 16.91
CA ARG A 29 -2.48 -6.94 17.66
C ARG A 29 -3.73 -7.71 17.24
N LEU A 30 -3.98 -7.85 15.93
CA LEU A 30 -5.09 -8.66 15.42
C LEU A 30 -4.98 -10.12 15.88
N ARG A 31 -3.77 -10.67 15.85
CA ARG A 31 -3.51 -12.02 16.37
C ARG A 31 -3.88 -12.16 17.85
N GLN A 32 -3.59 -11.16 18.67
CA GLN A 32 -3.99 -11.16 20.07
C GLN A 32 -5.50 -10.99 20.22
N SER A 33 -6.15 -10.13 19.43
CA SER A 33 -7.61 -9.96 19.47
C SER A 33 -8.34 -11.26 19.13
N VAL A 34 -7.85 -12.04 18.15
CA VAL A 34 -8.43 -13.35 17.78
C VAL A 34 -8.37 -14.35 18.94
N LYS A 35 -7.32 -14.34 19.77
CA LYS A 35 -7.26 -15.17 20.99
C LYS A 35 -8.36 -14.83 22.00
N HIS A 36 -8.94 -13.65 21.90
CA HIS A 36 -10.03 -13.16 22.75
C HIS A 36 -11.39 -13.16 22.03
N GLY A 37 -11.51 -13.90 20.91
CA GLY A 37 -12.78 -14.11 20.22
C GLY A 37 -13.09 -13.13 19.09
N ALA A 38 -12.15 -12.25 18.73
CA ALA A 38 -12.30 -11.44 17.53
C ALA A 38 -12.30 -12.33 16.27
N GLN A 39 -13.08 -11.96 15.27
CA GLN A 39 -13.10 -12.59 13.95
C GLN A 39 -12.37 -11.68 12.97
N VAL A 40 -11.30 -12.20 12.37
CA VAL A 40 -10.54 -11.51 11.32
C VAL A 40 -10.79 -12.23 10.01
N SER A 41 -11.23 -11.48 9.01
CA SER A 41 -11.41 -11.94 7.64
C SER A 41 -10.44 -11.22 6.70
N ILE A 42 -9.99 -11.90 5.66
CA ILE A 42 -9.07 -11.34 4.66
C ILE A 42 -9.70 -11.44 3.26
N LEU A 43 -9.59 -10.35 2.49
CA LEU A 43 -9.76 -10.36 1.04
C LEU A 43 -8.41 -10.00 0.40
N HIS A 44 -7.78 -10.95 -0.29
CA HIS A 44 -6.44 -10.74 -0.86
C HIS A 44 -6.18 -11.57 -2.13
N SER A 45 -4.95 -11.50 -2.65
CA SER A 45 -4.47 -12.20 -3.84
C SER A 45 -3.31 -13.16 -3.56
N ALA A 46 -3.06 -13.45 -2.27
CA ALA A 46 -2.13 -14.45 -1.80
C ALA A 46 -2.55 -14.93 -0.39
N ALA A 47 -2.36 -16.21 -0.12
CA ALA A 47 -2.65 -16.87 1.16
C ALA A 47 -1.42 -16.83 2.11
N ASP A 48 -0.85 -15.66 2.35
CA ASP A 48 0.35 -15.55 3.20
C ASP A 48 0.07 -16.07 4.61
N GLU A 49 1.03 -16.79 5.21
CA GLU A 49 0.91 -17.29 6.57
C GLU A 49 0.86 -16.12 7.57
N LEU A 50 -0.34 -15.77 8.06
CA LEU A 50 -0.56 -14.64 8.97
C LEU A 50 -0.35 -14.98 10.45
N LEU A 51 -0.25 -16.26 10.83
CA LEU A 51 -0.27 -16.74 12.21
C LEU A 51 -1.53 -16.32 12.97
N ILE A 52 -2.61 -16.03 12.25
CA ILE A 52 -3.93 -15.66 12.74
C ILE A 52 -4.90 -16.76 12.29
N THR A 53 -5.71 -17.28 13.21
CA THR A 53 -6.84 -18.14 12.84
C THR A 53 -7.91 -17.26 12.20
N LEU A 54 -7.92 -17.21 10.88
CA LEU A 54 -8.88 -16.41 10.12
C LEU A 54 -10.28 -17.01 10.25
N ALA A 55 -11.28 -16.14 10.40
CA ALA A 55 -12.68 -16.54 10.32
C ALA A 55 -13.05 -16.90 8.88
N HIS A 56 -12.66 -16.03 7.94
CA HIS A 56 -12.90 -16.21 6.51
C HIS A 56 -11.71 -15.71 5.69
N GLU A 57 -11.45 -16.37 4.57
CA GLU A 57 -10.42 -15.98 3.62
C GLU A 57 -11.01 -16.03 2.20
N LEU A 58 -11.00 -14.89 1.51
CA LEU A 58 -11.42 -14.77 0.12
C LEU A 58 -10.21 -14.40 -0.74
N LEU A 59 -9.73 -15.39 -1.52
CA LEU A 59 -8.59 -15.23 -2.41
C LEU A 59 -9.04 -15.09 -3.85
N VAL A 60 -8.57 -14.03 -4.51
CA VAL A 60 -8.87 -13.76 -5.92
C VAL A 60 -7.64 -13.24 -6.65
N VAL A 61 -7.57 -13.44 -7.96
CA VAL A 61 -6.56 -12.78 -8.80
C VAL A 61 -6.67 -11.24 -8.65
N PRO A 62 -5.57 -10.49 -8.81
CA PRO A 62 -5.57 -9.05 -8.54
C PRO A 62 -6.67 -8.26 -9.26
N SER A 63 -6.89 -8.55 -10.55
CA SER A 63 -7.93 -7.88 -11.36
C SER A 63 -9.36 -8.05 -10.81
N ARG A 64 -9.60 -9.10 -10.03
CA ARG A 64 -10.89 -9.46 -9.42
C ARG A 64 -11.09 -8.87 -8.03
N LEU A 65 -10.07 -8.27 -7.42
CA LEU A 65 -10.13 -7.74 -6.06
C LEU A 65 -11.29 -6.72 -5.86
N PRO A 66 -11.53 -5.74 -6.76
CA PRO A 66 -12.66 -4.82 -6.60
C PRO A 66 -14.01 -5.53 -6.71
N ARG A 67 -14.15 -6.51 -7.60
CA ARG A 67 -15.38 -7.27 -7.76
C ARG A 67 -15.68 -8.14 -6.54
N ALA A 68 -14.67 -8.79 -5.98
CA ALA A 68 -14.81 -9.57 -4.75
C ALA A 68 -15.25 -8.69 -3.56
N LEU A 69 -14.72 -7.46 -3.44
CA LEU A 69 -15.18 -6.52 -2.42
C LEU A 69 -16.63 -6.08 -2.69
N ALA A 70 -17.02 -5.88 -3.95
CA ALA A 70 -18.39 -5.56 -4.32
C ALA A 70 -19.39 -6.69 -3.99
N GLU A 71 -18.98 -7.97 -4.11
CA GLU A 71 -19.79 -9.10 -3.64
C GLU A 71 -20.06 -9.03 -2.13
N ILE A 72 -19.05 -8.64 -1.33
CA ILE A 72 -19.21 -8.44 0.12
C ILE A 72 -20.17 -7.27 0.40
N VAL A 73 -20.07 -6.16 -0.35
CA VAL A 73 -20.99 -5.01 -0.24
C VAL A 73 -22.44 -5.44 -0.50
N VAL A 74 -22.68 -6.20 -1.58
CA VAL A 74 -24.02 -6.68 -1.93
C VAL A 74 -24.57 -7.64 -0.88
N ALA A 75 -23.73 -8.56 -0.38
CA ALA A 75 -24.13 -9.44 0.71
C ALA A 75 -24.43 -8.67 2.01
N ALA A 76 -23.64 -7.66 2.34
CA ALA A 76 -23.85 -6.83 3.53
C ALA A 76 -25.14 -6.01 3.43
N ALA A 77 -25.47 -5.48 2.25
CA ALA A 77 -26.73 -4.79 2.00
C ALA A 77 -27.93 -5.72 2.25
N ALA A 78 -27.86 -6.96 1.74
CA ALA A 78 -28.89 -7.97 1.97
C ALA A 78 -29.05 -8.31 3.47
N VAL A 79 -27.95 -8.46 4.21
CA VAL A 79 -27.99 -8.72 5.66
C VAL A 79 -28.55 -7.53 6.44
N ALA A 80 -28.22 -6.31 6.04
CA ALA A 80 -28.71 -5.07 6.67
C ALA A 80 -30.18 -4.75 6.31
N GLY A 81 -30.79 -5.46 5.35
CA GLY A 81 -32.10 -5.10 4.81
C GLY A 81 -32.10 -3.74 4.09
N MET A 82 -30.96 -3.32 3.56
CA MET A 82 -30.75 -2.05 2.88
C MET A 82 -30.52 -2.28 1.38
N PRO A 83 -30.87 -1.31 0.51
CA PRO A 83 -30.58 -1.43 -0.92
C PRO A 83 -29.07 -1.41 -1.17
N ALA A 84 -28.57 -2.32 -2.00
CA ALA A 84 -27.21 -2.26 -2.50
C ALA A 84 -27.03 -1.04 -3.43
N PRO A 85 -25.81 -0.47 -3.56
CA PRO A 85 -25.53 0.58 -4.53
C PRO A 85 -25.97 0.17 -5.94
N ALA A 86 -26.67 1.06 -6.65
CA ALA A 86 -27.25 0.76 -7.96
C ALA A 86 -26.19 0.31 -9.00
N ALA A 87 -24.97 0.84 -8.90
CA ALA A 87 -23.83 0.44 -9.75
C ALA A 87 -23.44 -1.04 -9.60
N LEU A 88 -23.89 -1.72 -8.53
CA LEU A 88 -23.63 -3.12 -8.22
C LEU A 88 -24.85 -4.02 -8.51
N ALA A 89 -25.83 -3.53 -9.25
CA ALA A 89 -26.99 -4.34 -9.65
C ALA A 89 -26.55 -5.58 -10.45
N GLY A 90 -27.18 -6.72 -10.16
CA GLY A 90 -26.90 -8.00 -10.84
C GLY A 90 -25.63 -8.73 -10.35
N ILE A 91 -24.95 -8.21 -9.33
CA ILE A 91 -23.86 -8.94 -8.67
C ILE A 91 -24.43 -10.02 -7.76
N GLU A 92 -24.08 -11.27 -8.02
CA GLU A 92 -24.30 -12.38 -7.08
C GLU A 92 -23.08 -12.54 -6.18
N ALA A 93 -23.30 -12.58 -4.87
CA ALA A 93 -22.25 -12.76 -3.89
C ALA A 93 -21.88 -14.25 -3.75
N SER A 94 -20.59 -14.56 -3.76
CA SER A 94 -20.08 -15.87 -3.37
C SER A 94 -20.39 -16.20 -1.90
N ASP A 95 -20.36 -17.49 -1.54
CA ASP A 95 -20.68 -17.91 -0.17
C ASP A 95 -19.69 -17.38 0.86
N VAL A 96 -18.40 -17.27 0.49
CA VAL A 96 -17.39 -16.64 1.35
C VAL A 96 -17.69 -15.14 1.52
N ALA A 97 -18.10 -14.43 0.46
CA ALA A 97 -18.49 -13.03 0.57
C ALA A 97 -19.71 -12.83 1.49
N LYS A 98 -20.71 -13.74 1.42
CA LYS A 98 -21.84 -13.77 2.34
C LYS A 98 -21.40 -14.02 3.78
N ALA A 99 -20.47 -14.93 4.01
CA ALA A 99 -19.94 -15.23 5.34
C ALA A 99 -19.18 -14.03 5.95
N ILE A 100 -18.34 -13.36 5.16
CA ILE A 100 -17.65 -12.12 5.57
C ILE A 100 -18.67 -11.03 5.92
N ALA A 101 -19.69 -10.83 5.08
CA ALA A 101 -20.74 -9.85 5.33
C ALA A 101 -21.52 -10.17 6.62
N ALA A 102 -21.88 -11.44 6.84
CA ALA A 102 -22.54 -11.89 8.07
C ALA A 102 -21.67 -11.70 9.31
N SER A 103 -20.35 -11.96 9.22
CA SER A 103 -19.40 -11.71 10.30
C SER A 103 -19.35 -10.22 10.68
N LEU A 104 -19.26 -9.32 9.68
CA LEU A 104 -19.27 -7.87 9.89
C LEU A 104 -20.62 -7.35 10.41
N ALA A 105 -21.73 -7.95 9.98
CA ALA A 105 -23.06 -7.58 10.46
C ALA A 105 -23.31 -8.07 11.89
N GLY A 106 -22.77 -9.23 12.27
CA GLY A 106 -23.04 -9.88 13.53
C GLY A 106 -22.67 -9.05 14.76
N ASP A 107 -23.54 -9.08 15.76
CA ASP A 107 -23.22 -8.60 17.11
C ASP A 107 -22.31 -9.61 17.83
N ALA A 108 -21.60 -9.18 18.88
CA ALA A 108 -20.66 -10.01 19.63
C ALA A 108 -21.47 -10.90 20.56
N GLY A 109 -22.03 -11.97 20.00
CA GLY A 109 -22.89 -12.88 20.73
C GLY A 109 -23.64 -13.85 19.83
N ALA A 110 -22.93 -14.80 19.22
CA ALA A 110 -23.53 -16.07 18.85
C ALA A 110 -22.80 -17.23 19.54
N ASP A 111 -21.46 -17.19 19.66
CA ASP A 111 -20.71 -18.26 20.31
C ASP A 111 -19.59 -17.74 21.21
N GLY A 112 -19.85 -17.68 22.53
CA GLY A 112 -18.84 -17.97 23.56
C GLY A 112 -17.96 -16.84 24.12
N LYS A 113 -18.37 -16.35 25.30
CA LYS A 113 -17.54 -15.75 26.37
C LYS A 113 -16.91 -14.37 26.10
N SER A 114 -17.72 -13.33 26.26
CA SER A 114 -17.23 -11.99 26.61
C SER A 114 -16.44 -12.08 27.93
N ALA A 115 -15.13 -11.88 27.85
CA ALA A 115 -14.30 -11.66 29.03
C ALA A 115 -14.65 -10.28 29.60
N ASP A 116 -15.37 -10.28 30.71
CA ASP A 116 -15.38 -9.17 31.63
C ASP A 116 -13.94 -8.87 32.10
N LYS A 117 -13.48 -7.63 31.86
CA LYS A 117 -12.67 -6.83 32.79
C LYS A 117 -12.27 -5.49 32.19
N GLY A 118 -12.51 -4.41 32.94
CA GLY A 118 -11.66 -3.22 32.91
C GLY A 118 -12.34 -1.87 32.66
N GLY A 119 -13.09 -1.39 33.65
CA GLY A 119 -13.59 -0.03 33.87
C GLY A 119 -13.14 1.11 32.93
N GLY A 120 -14.09 1.58 32.12
CA GLY A 120 -14.12 2.91 31.52
C GLY A 120 -15.57 3.34 31.35
N LYS A 121 -16.00 4.40 32.05
CA LYS A 121 -17.36 4.94 31.96
C LYS A 121 -17.56 5.63 30.60
N GLY A 122 -18.49 5.12 29.79
CA GLY A 122 -19.14 5.89 28.71
C GLY A 122 -19.54 5.05 27.49
N GLY A 123 -20.86 4.88 27.28
CA GLY A 123 -21.46 4.42 26.02
C GLY A 123 -21.55 2.90 25.83
N GLY A 124 -22.70 2.39 25.38
CA GLY A 124 -23.02 0.96 25.28
C GLY A 124 -21.97 0.10 24.57
N LYS A 125 -21.74 -1.12 25.10
CA LYS A 125 -20.86 -2.16 24.55
C LYS A 125 -21.40 -2.69 23.20
N GLY A 126 -21.29 -1.88 22.16
CA GLY A 126 -21.40 -2.34 20.77
C GLY A 126 -20.12 -3.07 20.35
N VAL A 127 -20.24 -3.92 19.35
CA VAL A 127 -19.11 -4.64 18.72
C VAL A 127 -18.17 -3.65 18.05
N GLY A 128 -16.88 -3.74 18.32
CA GLY A 128 -15.87 -3.03 17.55
C GLY A 128 -15.75 -3.63 16.15
N LYS A 129 -16.21 -2.93 15.12
CA LYS A 129 -16.14 -3.37 13.72
C LYS A 129 -15.18 -2.49 12.92
N GLY A 130 -14.30 -3.08 12.10
CA GLY A 130 -13.32 -2.34 11.31
C GLY A 130 -13.07 -2.94 9.92
N ILE A 131 -12.93 -2.08 8.92
CA ILE A 131 -12.56 -2.44 7.55
C ILE A 131 -11.28 -1.67 7.21
N PHE A 132 -10.22 -2.38 6.85
CA PHE A 132 -8.91 -1.79 6.61
C PHE A 132 -8.39 -2.10 5.21
N LEU A 133 -8.06 -1.05 4.45
CA LEU A 133 -7.35 -1.19 3.18
C LEU A 133 -5.84 -1.22 3.44
N GLY A 134 -5.18 -2.29 3.00
CA GLY A 134 -3.73 -2.43 3.11
C GLY A 134 -2.96 -1.86 1.92
N ASN A 135 -1.64 -2.07 1.90
CA ASN A 135 -0.77 -1.51 0.86
C ASN A 135 -1.14 -2.04 -0.53
N PHE A 136 -1.39 -3.34 -0.67
CA PHE A 136 -1.77 -3.93 -1.94
C PHE A 136 -3.09 -3.37 -2.49
N ALA A 137 -4.06 -3.05 -1.61
CA ALA A 137 -5.28 -2.37 -2.02
C ALA A 137 -5.04 -0.90 -2.43
N GLN A 138 -4.18 -0.18 -1.69
CA GLN A 138 -3.83 1.22 -1.96
C GLN A 138 -3.00 1.37 -3.25
N GLN A 139 -2.16 0.40 -3.58
CA GLN A 139 -1.32 0.37 -4.78
C GLN A 139 -2.06 -0.17 -6.01
N HIS A 140 -3.26 -0.75 -5.84
CA HIS A 140 -4.02 -1.35 -6.93
C HIS A 140 -4.46 -0.28 -7.95
N PRO A 141 -4.46 -0.56 -9.27
CA PRO A 141 -4.88 0.41 -10.29
C PRO A 141 -6.32 0.94 -10.13
N GLN A 142 -7.16 0.22 -9.38
CA GLN A 142 -8.52 0.61 -9.02
C GLN A 142 -8.66 0.94 -7.52
N ALA A 143 -7.60 1.46 -6.87
CA ALA A 143 -7.60 1.81 -5.45
C ALA A 143 -8.76 2.73 -5.05
N ALA A 144 -9.10 3.72 -5.89
CA ALA A 144 -10.23 4.61 -5.64
C ALA A 144 -11.58 3.87 -5.61
N GLN A 145 -11.74 2.83 -6.43
CA GLN A 145 -12.93 1.97 -6.41
C GLN A 145 -12.96 1.06 -5.18
N LEU A 146 -11.82 0.49 -4.79
CA LEU A 146 -11.70 -0.28 -3.55
C LEU A 146 -12.06 0.59 -2.33
N HIS A 147 -11.65 1.87 -2.34
CA HIS A 147 -12.01 2.84 -1.30
C HIS A 147 -13.51 3.12 -1.27
N ALA A 148 -14.14 3.42 -2.41
CA ALA A 148 -15.58 3.67 -2.49
C ALA A 148 -16.40 2.45 -2.03
N LEU A 149 -16.00 1.24 -2.41
CA LEU A 149 -16.64 0.00 -1.98
C LEU A 149 -16.46 -0.25 -0.48
N ALA A 150 -15.25 -0.04 0.05
CA ALA A 150 -14.99 -0.19 1.48
C ALA A 150 -15.76 0.83 2.33
N GLN A 151 -15.94 2.06 1.82
CA GLN A 151 -16.81 3.06 2.44
C GLN A 151 -18.27 2.62 2.45
N SER A 152 -18.80 2.15 1.32
CA SER A 152 -20.18 1.63 1.27
C SER A 152 -20.37 0.44 2.20
N LEU A 153 -19.39 -0.47 2.29
CA LEU A 153 -19.42 -1.58 3.23
C LEU A 153 -19.41 -1.10 4.69
N ALA A 154 -18.60 -0.10 5.01
CA ALA A 154 -18.54 0.52 6.33
C ALA A 154 -19.89 1.14 6.72
N GLU A 155 -20.54 1.87 5.80
CA GLU A 155 -21.86 2.47 5.99
C GLU A 155 -22.95 1.40 6.24
N LEU A 156 -22.94 0.31 5.47
CA LEU A 156 -23.91 -0.79 5.60
C LEU A 156 -23.75 -1.61 6.90
N THR A 157 -22.53 -1.70 7.43
CA THR A 157 -22.21 -2.57 8.58
C THR A 157 -22.01 -1.82 9.89
N GLY A 158 -21.92 -0.48 9.83
CA GLY A 158 -21.50 0.36 10.96
C GLY A 158 -20.02 0.20 11.34
N ALA A 159 -19.20 -0.41 10.47
CA ALA A 159 -17.78 -0.59 10.71
C ALA A 159 -17.01 0.73 10.52
N ARG A 160 -15.89 0.88 11.24
CA ARG A 160 -14.96 2.00 11.00
C ARG A 160 -14.07 1.66 9.81
N LEU A 161 -14.03 2.55 8.81
CA LEU A 161 -13.10 2.46 7.70
C LEU A 161 -11.72 3.02 8.08
N GLY A 162 -10.67 2.29 7.76
CA GLY A 162 -9.27 2.68 7.99
C GLY A 162 -8.33 2.27 6.86
N PHE A 163 -7.11 2.79 6.94
CA PHE A 163 -6.00 2.43 6.07
C PHE A 163 -4.87 1.88 6.93
N LEU A 164 -4.26 0.79 6.48
CA LEU A 164 -2.95 0.38 6.97
C LEU A 164 -1.94 1.16 6.12
N THR A 165 -1.50 2.32 6.62
CA THR A 165 -0.73 3.30 5.83
C THR A 165 0.58 2.75 5.32
N GLU A 166 0.91 3.04 4.07
CA GLU A 166 2.09 2.48 3.39
C GLU A 166 3.43 2.85 4.02
N ALA A 167 3.63 4.14 4.35
CA ALA A 167 4.91 4.63 4.87
C ALA A 167 4.77 5.28 6.25
N ALA A 168 5.90 5.40 6.95
CA ALA A 168 5.96 5.90 8.33
C ALA A 168 5.39 7.32 8.53
N ASN A 169 5.34 8.12 7.46
CA ASN A 169 4.89 9.51 7.52
C ASN A 169 3.90 9.88 6.40
N SER A 170 3.16 8.92 5.83
CA SER A 170 2.18 9.21 4.78
C SER A 170 1.15 10.25 5.24
N VAL A 171 0.61 10.09 6.46
CA VAL A 171 -0.34 11.05 7.06
C VAL A 171 0.29 12.44 7.22
N GLY A 172 1.56 12.51 7.63
CA GLY A 172 2.29 13.77 7.73
C GLY A 172 2.46 14.45 6.36
N GLY A 173 2.68 13.67 5.30
CA GLY A 173 2.72 14.17 3.93
C GLY A 173 1.40 14.82 3.50
N TYR A 174 0.26 14.15 3.77
CA TYR A 174 -1.07 14.72 3.53
C TYR A 174 -1.29 16.02 4.31
N LEU A 175 -0.92 16.05 5.59
CA LEU A 175 -1.05 17.25 6.44
C LEU A 175 -0.15 18.41 5.97
N ALA A 176 1.02 18.11 5.43
CA ALA A 176 1.93 19.08 4.84
C ALA A 176 1.54 19.49 3.40
N SER A 177 0.39 19.03 2.89
CA SER A 177 -0.05 19.27 1.51
C SER A 177 0.97 18.82 0.47
N ALA A 178 1.66 17.70 0.71
CA ALA A 178 2.51 17.02 -0.27
C ALA A 178 1.66 16.26 -1.30
N LEU A 179 0.73 16.99 -1.91
CA LEU A 179 -0.21 16.54 -2.92
C LEU A 179 -0.16 17.48 -4.11
N PRO A 180 -0.59 17.02 -5.29
CA PRO A 180 -0.85 17.93 -6.40
C PRO A 180 -1.88 19.00 -5.96
N SER A 181 -1.63 20.25 -6.35
CA SER A 181 -2.66 21.30 -6.32
C SER A 181 -3.77 20.97 -7.33
N ALA A 182 -4.87 21.74 -7.32
CA ALA A 182 -6.00 21.51 -8.23
C ALA A 182 -5.58 21.41 -9.72
N ASP A 183 -4.63 22.24 -10.14
CA ASP A 183 -4.06 22.23 -11.50
C ASP A 183 -2.69 21.52 -11.59
N GLY A 184 -2.25 20.90 -10.48
CA GLY A 184 -0.99 20.19 -10.38
C GLY A 184 -1.07 18.81 -11.01
N LEU A 185 0.03 18.37 -11.62
CA LEU A 185 0.14 17.00 -12.12
C LEU A 185 0.36 16.02 -10.96
N ASN A 186 -0.31 14.87 -11.01
CA ASN A 186 0.04 13.75 -10.14
C ASN A 186 1.27 13.00 -10.67
N ALA A 187 1.88 12.18 -9.82
CA ALA A 187 3.09 11.42 -10.18
C ALA A 187 2.90 10.54 -11.43
N ALA A 188 1.77 9.87 -11.59
CA ALA A 188 1.52 9.02 -12.76
C ALA A 188 1.52 9.85 -14.06
N THR A 189 0.86 11.00 -14.07
CA THR A 189 0.86 11.92 -15.21
C THR A 189 2.25 12.50 -15.48
N MET A 190 2.99 12.89 -14.43
CA MET A 190 4.37 13.36 -14.56
C MET A 190 5.32 12.30 -15.14
N LEU A 191 5.04 11.02 -14.93
CA LEU A 191 5.84 9.92 -15.50
C LEU A 191 5.28 9.43 -16.85
N GLY A 192 4.31 10.13 -17.44
CA GLY A 192 3.78 9.81 -18.75
C GLY A 192 2.87 8.58 -18.79
N VAL A 193 2.12 8.30 -17.72
CA VAL A 193 1.05 7.30 -17.75
C VAL A 193 -0.16 7.86 -18.51
N GLY A 194 -0.76 7.05 -19.38
CA GLY A 194 -1.88 7.46 -20.25
C GLY A 194 -1.44 8.56 -21.23
N ASP A 195 -2.22 9.63 -21.30
CA ASP A 195 -1.94 10.80 -22.15
C ASP A 195 -1.05 11.84 -21.43
N GLY A 196 -0.45 11.45 -20.29
CA GLY A 196 0.44 12.32 -19.52
C GLY A 196 1.68 12.71 -20.31
N VAL A 197 2.05 13.98 -20.26
CA VAL A 197 3.29 14.49 -20.84
C VAL A 197 4.27 14.75 -19.69
N PRO A 198 5.41 14.05 -19.64
CA PRO A 198 6.42 14.29 -18.61
C PRO A 198 6.89 15.76 -18.61
N PRO A 199 7.05 16.38 -17.43
CA PRO A 199 7.60 17.71 -17.33
C PRO A 199 9.06 17.73 -17.79
N LYS A 200 9.51 18.91 -18.23
CA LYS A 200 10.90 19.15 -18.63
C LYS A 200 11.88 19.08 -17.46
N ALA A 201 11.40 19.29 -16.23
CA ALA A 201 12.24 19.27 -15.05
C ALA A 201 11.62 18.47 -13.91
N PHE A 202 12.47 17.77 -13.16
CA PHE A 202 12.09 17.01 -11.97
C PHE A 202 12.92 17.43 -10.76
N LEU A 203 12.24 17.56 -9.61
CA LEU A 203 12.86 17.69 -8.30
C LEU A 203 12.49 16.46 -7.47
N LEU A 204 13.45 15.56 -7.28
CA LEU A 204 13.28 14.32 -6.53
C LEU A 204 13.77 14.52 -5.11
N LEU A 205 12.93 14.25 -4.12
CA LEU A 205 13.30 14.33 -2.70
C LEU A 205 13.10 12.98 -2.03
N HIS A 206 14.20 12.37 -1.55
CA HIS A 206 14.18 11.06 -0.89
C HIS A 206 13.52 9.93 -1.72
N ALA A 207 13.49 10.08 -3.04
CA ALA A 207 12.91 9.11 -3.95
C ALA A 207 14.04 8.44 -4.76
N GLU A 208 13.95 7.11 -4.88
CA GLU A 208 14.71 6.29 -5.82
C GLU A 208 13.76 5.79 -6.92
N PRO A 209 13.44 6.62 -7.95
CA PRO A 209 12.44 6.29 -8.98
C PRO A 209 12.56 4.89 -9.61
N GLU A 210 13.78 4.37 -9.71
CA GLU A 210 14.08 3.05 -10.22
C GLU A 210 13.61 1.88 -9.31
N LEU A 211 13.19 2.17 -8.08
CA LEU A 211 12.68 1.19 -7.11
C LEU A 211 11.34 1.60 -6.49
N ASP A 212 11.08 2.89 -6.32
CA ASP A 212 9.95 3.40 -5.53
C ASP A 212 8.69 3.67 -6.38
N MET A 213 8.81 3.74 -7.71
CA MET A 213 7.69 4.08 -8.59
C MET A 213 6.90 2.86 -9.01
N ALA A 214 5.59 3.05 -9.25
CA ALA A 214 4.70 1.98 -9.68
C ALA A 214 5.17 1.28 -10.97
N ASP A 215 5.77 2.01 -11.91
CA ASP A 215 6.39 1.51 -13.15
C ASP A 215 7.83 2.08 -13.25
N PRO A 216 8.83 1.37 -12.70
CA PRO A 216 10.19 1.90 -12.63
C PRO A 216 10.85 2.08 -14.00
N ALA A 217 10.53 1.21 -14.96
CA ALA A 217 11.04 1.31 -16.32
C ALA A 217 10.56 2.60 -17.00
N ARG A 218 9.25 2.90 -16.88
CA ARG A 218 8.69 4.16 -17.36
C ARG A 218 9.25 5.36 -16.60
N ALA A 219 9.39 5.27 -15.28
CA ALA A 219 9.94 6.35 -14.47
C ALA A 219 11.34 6.75 -14.93
N ARG A 220 12.23 5.77 -15.14
CA ARG A 220 13.58 6.00 -15.67
C ARG A 220 13.56 6.61 -17.07
N ALA A 221 12.67 6.13 -17.95
CA ALA A 221 12.54 6.69 -19.29
C ALA A 221 12.08 8.17 -19.27
N ALA A 222 11.13 8.52 -18.40
CA ALA A 222 10.66 9.89 -18.24
C ALA A 222 11.77 10.82 -17.71
N LEU A 223 12.54 10.35 -16.71
CA LEU A 223 13.65 11.11 -16.14
C LEU A 223 14.82 11.28 -17.12
N ALA A 224 15.15 10.23 -17.88
CA ALA A 224 16.19 10.31 -18.91
C ALA A 224 15.82 11.22 -20.08
N ALA A 225 14.52 11.43 -20.33
CA ALA A 225 14.01 12.34 -21.36
C ALA A 225 13.82 13.78 -20.87
N ALA A 226 13.95 14.03 -19.56
CA ALA A 226 13.82 15.36 -19.00
C ALA A 226 15.02 16.25 -19.38
N GLU A 227 14.79 17.56 -19.45
CA GLU A 227 15.85 18.56 -19.69
C GLU A 227 16.67 18.85 -18.43
N PHE A 228 16.09 18.66 -17.24
CA PHE A 228 16.79 18.92 -15.98
C PHE A 228 16.25 18.12 -14.80
N VAL A 229 17.09 17.34 -14.13
CA VAL A 229 16.71 16.52 -12.97
C VAL A 229 17.61 16.82 -11.79
N VAL A 230 16.99 17.20 -10.67
CA VAL A 230 17.67 17.41 -9.39
C VAL A 230 17.24 16.33 -8.41
N ALA A 231 18.21 15.61 -7.82
CA ALA A 231 17.96 14.58 -6.82
C ALA A 231 18.54 14.97 -5.45
N LEU A 232 17.66 15.08 -4.44
CA LEU A 232 18.00 15.27 -3.04
C LEU A 232 17.96 13.90 -2.36
N SER A 233 19.12 13.29 -2.13
CA SER A 233 19.21 11.93 -1.59
C SER A 233 20.27 11.78 -0.48
N PRO A 234 20.02 10.95 0.55
CA PRO A 234 21.01 10.59 1.56
C PRO A 234 22.01 9.53 1.09
N PHE A 235 21.72 8.83 -0.01
CA PHE A 235 22.55 7.74 -0.49
C PHE A 235 22.85 7.84 -1.97
N LYS A 236 23.93 7.18 -2.42
CA LYS A 236 24.14 6.91 -3.84
C LYS A 236 23.15 5.84 -4.31
N HIS A 237 22.49 6.09 -5.44
CA HIS A 237 21.55 5.18 -6.11
C HIS A 237 21.54 5.43 -7.62
N GLY A 238 20.51 4.96 -8.34
CA GLY A 238 20.37 5.10 -9.78
C GLY A 238 20.27 6.53 -10.30
N ALA A 239 20.08 7.55 -9.45
CA ALA A 239 20.11 8.96 -9.87
C ALA A 239 21.39 9.37 -10.59
N VAL A 240 22.50 8.66 -10.39
CA VAL A 240 23.74 8.93 -11.15
C VAL A 240 23.57 8.74 -12.67
N ASP A 241 22.55 8.01 -13.10
CA ASP A 241 22.28 7.74 -14.52
C ASP A 241 21.34 8.77 -15.16
N TYR A 242 20.57 9.51 -14.36
CA TYR A 242 19.48 10.38 -14.86
C TYR A 242 19.39 11.76 -14.22
N ALA A 243 20.18 12.07 -13.19
CA ALA A 243 20.18 13.38 -12.53
C ALA A 243 21.33 14.26 -13.01
N ASP A 244 21.02 15.50 -13.36
CA ASP A 244 22.02 16.54 -13.66
C ASP A 244 22.68 17.07 -12.40
N VAL A 245 21.93 17.11 -11.29
CA VAL A 245 22.42 17.59 -9.99
C VAL A 245 22.00 16.62 -8.89
N ILE A 246 22.97 16.19 -8.09
CA ILE A 246 22.74 15.40 -6.87
C ILE A 246 23.12 16.26 -5.66
N LEU A 247 22.13 16.54 -4.80
CA LEU A 247 22.31 17.30 -3.57
C LEU A 247 22.25 16.35 -2.37
N PRO A 248 23.34 16.19 -1.59
CA PRO A 248 23.36 15.30 -0.44
C PRO A 248 22.48 15.87 0.69
N VAL A 249 21.47 15.11 1.10
CA VAL A 249 20.59 15.47 2.23
C VAL A 249 20.69 14.47 3.37
N ALA A 250 20.47 14.93 4.59
CA ALA A 250 20.55 14.09 5.79
C ALA A 250 19.37 13.10 5.89
N PRO A 251 19.59 11.82 6.25
CA PRO A 251 18.52 10.92 6.67
C PRO A 251 17.95 11.33 8.03
N PHE A 252 16.81 10.74 8.43
CA PHE A 252 16.11 11.11 9.69
C PHE A 252 16.98 10.95 10.95
N THR A 253 18.01 10.09 10.93
CA THR A 253 18.96 9.89 12.04
C THR A 253 19.88 11.09 12.27
N GLU A 254 20.03 11.95 11.25
CA GLU A 254 20.97 13.08 11.19
C GLU A 254 20.28 14.45 11.16
N THR A 255 18.94 14.47 11.12
CA THR A 255 18.14 15.70 11.17
C THR A 255 17.04 15.59 12.21
N ALA A 256 16.68 16.71 12.83
CA ALA A 256 15.46 16.78 13.63
C ALA A 256 14.24 16.89 12.70
N GLY A 257 13.09 16.39 13.17
CA GLY A 257 11.84 16.44 12.43
C GLY A 257 10.64 15.97 13.27
N THR A 258 9.53 15.74 12.58
CA THR A 258 8.29 15.22 13.16
C THR A 258 7.68 14.23 12.18
N PHE A 259 7.28 13.05 12.65
CA PHE A 259 6.46 12.12 11.88
C PHE A 259 5.05 12.08 12.44
N VAL A 260 4.07 11.96 11.56
CA VAL A 260 2.67 11.73 11.92
C VAL A 260 2.33 10.30 11.51
N ASN A 261 2.07 9.46 12.52
CA ASN A 261 1.82 8.04 12.31
C ASN A 261 0.40 7.77 11.76
N CYS A 262 0.05 6.48 11.59
CA CYS A 262 -1.22 6.05 11.00
C CYS A 262 -2.48 6.43 11.81
N GLU A 263 -2.37 6.72 13.11
CA GLU A 263 -3.49 7.23 13.92
C GLU A 263 -3.58 8.76 13.93
N GLY A 264 -2.69 9.45 13.20
CA GLY A 264 -2.62 10.90 13.17
C GLY A 264 -1.85 11.53 14.34
N ARG A 265 -1.06 10.75 15.09
CA ARG A 265 -0.25 11.29 16.18
C ARG A 265 1.07 11.84 15.66
N ALA A 266 1.28 13.14 15.86
CA ALA A 266 2.57 13.78 15.64
C ALA A 266 3.59 13.35 16.72
N GLN A 267 4.78 12.95 16.27
CA GLN A 267 5.88 12.44 17.09
C GLN A 267 7.17 13.14 16.66
N GLU A 268 7.66 14.01 17.54
CA GLU A 268 8.91 14.73 17.30
C GLU A 268 10.12 13.84 17.57
N PHE A 269 11.19 14.05 16.81
CA PHE A 269 12.48 13.43 17.04
C PHE A 269 13.63 14.43 16.85
N ALA A 270 14.72 14.18 17.54
CA ALA A 270 15.97 14.93 17.41
C ALA A 270 16.95 14.15 16.51
N ALA A 271 17.92 14.87 15.93
CA ALA A 271 19.07 14.25 15.30
C ALA A 271 19.87 13.48 16.36
N VAL A 272 20.27 12.25 16.03
CA VAL A 272 21.04 11.39 16.95
C VAL A 272 22.54 11.58 16.73
N VAL A 273 22.94 11.95 15.51
CA VAL A 273 24.31 12.26 15.12
C VAL A 273 24.35 13.45 14.16
N LEU A 274 25.54 14.02 13.94
CA LEU A 274 25.72 15.11 12.97
C LEU A 274 25.58 14.61 11.53
N PRO A 275 25.07 15.45 10.59
CA PRO A 275 25.05 15.12 9.18
C PRO A 275 26.41 14.68 8.63
N LEU A 276 26.43 13.62 7.84
CA LEU A 276 27.67 13.10 7.28
C LEU A 276 28.24 14.03 6.21
N GLY A 277 29.49 14.45 6.40
CA GLY A 277 30.25 15.24 5.42
C GLY A 277 29.56 16.56 5.05
N LEU A 278 29.20 16.72 3.78
CA LEU A 278 28.53 17.92 3.27
C LEU A 278 27.00 17.82 3.26
N ALA A 279 26.43 16.72 3.76
CA ALA A 279 24.98 16.57 3.84
C ALA A 279 24.35 17.70 4.67
N ARG A 280 23.15 18.10 4.27
CA ARG A 280 22.35 19.11 4.98
C ARG A 280 20.93 18.57 5.19
N PRO A 281 20.23 18.96 6.27
CA PRO A 281 18.79 18.70 6.38
C PRO A 281 18.04 19.15 5.11
N ALA A 282 17.17 18.30 4.56
CA ALA A 282 16.49 18.58 3.30
C ALA A 282 15.71 19.91 3.32
N TRP A 283 15.06 20.24 4.44
CA TRP A 283 14.35 21.52 4.60
C TRP A 283 15.27 22.75 4.46
N LYS A 284 16.55 22.64 4.85
CA LYS A 284 17.54 23.73 4.67
C LYS A 284 17.96 23.87 3.20
N VAL A 285 18.01 22.77 2.46
CA VAL A 285 18.28 22.82 1.01
C VAL A 285 17.09 23.45 0.29
N LEU A 286 15.88 22.99 0.60
CA LEU A 286 14.63 23.50 0.01
C LEU A 286 14.41 24.99 0.32
N ARG A 287 14.70 25.45 1.55
CA ARG A 287 14.57 26.88 1.88
C ARG A 287 15.51 27.77 1.06
N VAL A 288 16.75 27.33 0.88
CA VAL A 288 17.74 28.09 0.11
C VAL A 288 17.33 28.11 -1.36
N LEU A 289 16.92 26.95 -1.90
CA LEU A 289 16.44 26.84 -3.28
C LEU A 289 15.23 27.75 -3.53
N GLY A 290 14.20 27.70 -2.67
CA GLY A 290 13.04 28.57 -2.78
C GLY A 290 13.39 30.06 -2.70
N SER A 291 14.31 30.43 -1.79
CA SER A 291 14.80 31.81 -1.68
C SER A 291 15.56 32.27 -2.92
N MET A 292 16.42 31.43 -3.49
CA MET A 292 17.18 31.74 -4.72
C MET A 292 16.28 31.88 -5.94
N LEU A 293 15.16 31.14 -5.97
CA LEU A 293 14.12 31.26 -7.00
C LEU A 293 13.19 32.46 -6.78
N GLY A 294 13.39 33.25 -5.71
CA GLY A 294 12.54 34.40 -5.39
C GLY A 294 11.13 34.01 -4.91
N LEU A 295 10.93 32.79 -4.42
CA LEU A 295 9.66 32.31 -3.92
C LEU A 295 9.41 32.79 -2.48
N ALA A 296 8.16 33.17 -2.18
CA ALA A 296 7.73 33.50 -0.82
C ALA A 296 7.61 32.24 0.05
N GLY A 297 7.56 32.43 1.38
CA GLY A 297 7.31 31.34 2.33
C GLY A 297 8.52 30.47 2.66
N PHE A 298 9.73 30.83 2.22
CA PHE A 298 10.96 30.09 2.51
C PHE A 298 11.86 30.77 3.58
N GLY A 299 11.27 31.51 4.53
CA GLY A 299 11.99 32.33 5.53
C GLY A 299 12.45 31.62 6.82
N TYR A 300 12.19 30.33 7.02
CA TYR A 300 12.53 29.53 8.23
C TYR A 300 14.00 29.43 8.70
N ASP A 301 14.41 30.15 9.74
CA ASP A 301 15.81 30.05 10.23
C ASP A 301 16.11 28.89 11.18
N SER A 302 15.09 28.14 11.62
CA SER A 302 15.25 27.00 12.53
C SER A 302 14.23 25.89 12.28
N ILE A 303 14.49 24.68 12.81
CA ILE A 303 13.55 23.56 12.73
C ILE A 303 12.30 23.84 13.58
N GLU A 304 12.42 24.57 14.69
CA GLU A 304 11.31 25.00 15.53
C GLU A 304 10.38 25.93 14.76
N ALA A 305 10.92 26.77 13.87
CA ALA A 305 10.10 27.59 12.98
C ALA A 305 9.28 26.74 12.00
N VAL A 306 9.86 25.69 11.44
CA VAL A 306 9.14 24.74 10.57
C VAL A 306 8.10 23.95 11.37
N ARG A 307 8.42 23.51 12.59
CA ARG A 307 7.48 22.76 13.46
C ARG A 307 6.26 23.59 13.85
N ARG A 308 6.40 24.91 14.00
CA ARG A 308 5.27 25.80 14.29
C ARG A 308 4.23 25.86 13.17
N GLU A 309 4.56 25.43 11.96
CA GLU A 309 3.60 25.28 10.86
C GLU A 309 2.76 23.99 10.96
N LEU A 310 3.16 23.03 11.80
CA LEU A 310 2.35 21.83 12.01
C LEU A 310 1.08 22.18 12.80
N PRO A 311 -0.09 21.69 12.38
CA PRO A 311 -1.32 21.90 13.14
C PRO A 311 -1.22 21.27 14.53
N SER A 312 -1.94 21.84 15.50
CA SER A 312 -2.10 21.26 16.83
C SER A 312 -2.74 19.86 16.77
N PRO A 313 -2.59 19.01 17.80
CA PRO A 313 -3.20 17.67 17.80
C PRO A 313 -4.72 17.68 17.55
N ASP A 314 -5.44 18.67 18.08
CA ASP A 314 -6.89 18.81 17.88
C ASP A 314 -7.23 19.22 16.45
N GLU A 315 -6.44 20.11 15.84
CA GLU A 315 -6.58 20.48 14.43
C GLU A 315 -6.22 19.32 13.50
N ILE A 316 -5.19 18.52 13.83
CA ILE A 316 -4.88 17.30 13.10
C ILE A 316 -6.09 16.37 13.17
N ALA A 317 -6.59 16.07 14.37
CA ALA A 317 -7.75 15.20 14.56
C ALA A 317 -8.98 15.67 13.77
N ALA A 318 -9.24 16.98 13.73
CA ALA A 318 -10.33 17.57 12.96
C ALA A 318 -10.15 17.48 11.43
N ARG A 319 -8.90 17.40 10.95
CA ARG A 319 -8.57 17.28 9.52
C ARG A 319 -8.54 15.84 9.02
N LEU A 320 -8.37 14.85 9.90
CA LEU A 320 -8.31 13.44 9.49
C LEU A 320 -9.68 12.96 8.99
N SER A 321 -9.71 12.46 7.77
CA SER A 321 -10.88 11.82 7.20
C SER A 321 -10.47 10.69 6.28
N ASN A 322 -11.14 9.55 6.43
CA ASN A 322 -11.05 8.42 5.50
C ASN A 322 -12.21 8.42 4.50
N ALA A 323 -13.01 9.49 4.44
CA ALA A 323 -14.12 9.57 3.50
C ALA A 323 -13.62 9.82 2.07
N THR A 324 -14.35 9.29 1.10
CA THR A 324 -14.18 9.55 -0.33
C THR A 324 -15.49 10.01 -0.94
N GLN A 325 -15.36 10.85 -1.96
CA GLN A 325 -16.47 11.27 -2.83
C GLN A 325 -16.48 10.48 -4.15
N THR A 326 -15.59 9.49 -4.29
CA THR A 326 -15.50 8.65 -5.49
C THR A 326 -16.77 7.82 -5.62
N ALA A 327 -17.47 7.95 -6.74
CA ALA A 327 -18.61 7.10 -7.06
C ALA A 327 -18.15 5.68 -7.43
N ILE A 328 -18.93 4.68 -7.01
CA ILE A 328 -18.73 3.29 -7.43
C ILE A 328 -19.06 3.19 -8.92
N ASP A 329 -18.10 2.72 -9.70
CA ASP A 329 -18.20 2.54 -11.14
C ASP A 329 -18.89 1.20 -11.46
N ALA A 330 -19.92 1.23 -12.31
CA ALA A 330 -20.63 0.02 -12.75
C ALA A 330 -19.74 -0.99 -13.49
N ARG A 331 -18.58 -0.56 -14.02
CA ARG A 331 -17.58 -1.46 -14.62
C ARG A 331 -16.99 -2.45 -13.61
N VAL A 332 -17.03 -2.17 -12.31
CA VAL A 332 -16.69 -3.14 -11.27
C VAL A 332 -17.59 -4.38 -11.37
N ALA A 333 -18.88 -4.20 -11.70
CA ALA A 333 -19.80 -5.30 -11.93
C ALA A 333 -19.47 -6.07 -13.23
N ALA A 334 -19.03 -5.36 -14.28
CA ALA A 334 -18.72 -5.94 -15.59
C ALA A 334 -17.40 -6.74 -15.64
N ASN A 335 -16.48 -6.56 -14.68
CA ASN A 335 -15.23 -7.32 -14.58
C ASN A 335 -15.42 -8.81 -14.20
N ALA A 336 -16.62 -9.37 -14.47
CA ALA A 336 -17.04 -10.77 -14.35
C ALA A 336 -16.24 -11.76 -15.22
N SER A 337 -15.60 -11.31 -16.28
CA SER A 337 -15.25 -12.17 -17.43
C SER A 337 -13.81 -12.01 -17.94
N ARG A 338 -12.84 -12.37 -17.10
CA ARG A 338 -11.56 -12.97 -17.54
C ARG A 338 -11.19 -14.21 -16.71
N GLY A 339 -12.21 -14.85 -16.15
CA GLY A 339 -12.12 -16.19 -15.60
C GLY A 339 -12.38 -17.23 -16.70
N ASP A 340 -11.48 -17.32 -17.67
CA ASP A 340 -11.25 -18.56 -18.39
C ASP A 340 -9.75 -18.77 -18.44
N GLY A 341 -9.30 -19.98 -18.11
CA GLY A 341 -7.89 -20.39 -18.24
C GLY A 341 -7.43 -20.46 -19.71
N SER A 342 -7.99 -19.65 -20.60
CA SER A 342 -7.67 -19.62 -22.03
C SER A 342 -7.43 -18.19 -22.52
N ALA A 343 -6.15 -17.94 -22.82
CA ALA A 343 -5.64 -16.94 -23.76
C ALA A 343 -5.50 -15.48 -23.26
N ARG A 344 -4.54 -15.24 -22.33
CA ARG A 344 -3.33 -14.38 -22.51
C ARG A 344 -2.70 -14.00 -21.15
N GLY A 345 -1.66 -14.74 -20.75
CA GLY A 345 -0.75 -14.38 -19.64
C GLY A 345 -1.29 -14.64 -18.24
N ALA A 346 -0.39 -14.88 -17.28
CA ALA A 346 -0.73 -14.90 -15.85
C ALA A 346 -0.88 -13.47 -15.32
N GLU A 347 -1.40 -13.27 -14.11
CA GLU A 347 -1.42 -11.96 -13.44
C GLU A 347 -0.29 -11.81 -12.42
N ARG A 348 0.35 -10.65 -12.38
CA ARG A 348 1.36 -10.34 -11.37
C ARG A 348 0.71 -10.02 -10.03
N VAL A 349 1.13 -10.73 -9.00
CA VAL A 349 0.94 -10.35 -7.58
C VAL A 349 2.26 -9.78 -7.09
N ALA A 350 2.34 -8.48 -6.82
CA ALA A 350 3.56 -7.86 -6.32
C ALA A 350 3.40 -7.33 -4.90
N ASP A 351 4.34 -7.71 -4.04
CA ASP A 351 4.63 -7.04 -2.78
C ASP A 351 5.82 -6.08 -2.92
N VAL A 352 5.95 -5.18 -1.95
CA VAL A 352 7.20 -4.45 -1.66
C VAL A 352 7.78 -5.09 -0.39
N PRO A 353 8.79 -5.98 -0.50
CA PRO A 353 9.37 -6.64 0.67
C PRO A 353 9.90 -5.64 1.69
N ILE A 354 9.76 -5.97 2.98
CA ILE A 354 10.03 -5.08 4.12
C ILE A 354 11.44 -4.46 4.13
N TYR A 355 12.44 -5.12 3.53
CA TYR A 355 13.81 -4.60 3.45
C TYR A 355 14.17 -3.99 2.10
N PHE A 356 13.16 -3.81 1.24
CA PHE A 356 13.23 -3.12 -0.04
C PHE A 356 12.38 -1.83 -0.05
N THR A 357 11.69 -1.50 1.03
CA THR A 357 10.70 -0.40 1.09
C THR A 357 11.32 0.99 0.93
N ASP A 358 12.54 1.19 1.42
CA ASP A 358 13.14 2.52 1.47
C ASP A 358 14.69 2.48 1.39
N PRO A 359 15.33 3.65 1.16
CA PRO A 359 16.78 3.73 1.01
C PRO A 359 17.59 3.26 2.21
N LEU A 360 17.04 3.31 3.43
CA LEU A 360 17.75 2.93 4.66
C LEU A 360 17.81 1.42 4.81
N VAL A 361 16.66 0.75 4.71
CA VAL A 361 16.59 -0.70 4.90
C VAL A 361 17.30 -1.47 3.78
N ARG A 362 17.27 -0.93 2.55
CA ARG A 362 18.06 -1.45 1.39
C ARG A 362 19.56 -1.49 1.67
N ARG A 363 20.04 -0.61 2.55
CA ARG A 363 21.47 -0.41 2.83
C ARG A 363 21.88 -0.83 4.24
N ALA A 364 21.00 -1.50 4.99
CA ALA A 364 21.29 -1.99 6.34
C ALA A 364 21.93 -3.40 6.29
N PRO A 365 23.25 -3.58 6.52
CA PRO A 365 23.92 -4.86 6.27
C PRO A 365 23.41 -6.03 7.12
N SER A 366 22.88 -5.74 8.31
CA SER A 366 22.27 -6.76 9.18
C SER A 366 20.94 -7.27 8.60
N LEU A 367 20.10 -6.37 8.08
CA LEU A 367 18.80 -6.72 7.49
C LEU A 367 18.99 -7.46 6.15
N GLN A 368 19.99 -7.05 5.37
CA GLN A 368 20.31 -7.68 4.08
C GLN A 368 20.80 -9.14 4.19
N LYS A 369 21.17 -9.62 5.38
CA LYS A 369 21.51 -11.03 5.64
C LYS A 369 20.31 -11.92 5.91
N THR A 370 19.11 -11.35 6.02
CA THR A 370 17.91 -12.10 6.38
C THR A 370 17.27 -12.75 5.15
N ARG A 371 16.32 -13.67 5.40
CA ARG A 371 15.50 -14.28 4.34
C ARG A 371 14.67 -13.25 3.57
N ASP A 372 14.17 -12.23 4.25
CA ASP A 372 13.27 -11.23 3.66
C ASP A 372 13.99 -10.20 2.77
N ALA A 373 15.32 -10.24 2.75
CA ALA A 373 16.15 -9.41 1.87
C ALA A 373 16.75 -10.19 0.69
N GLN A 374 16.47 -11.50 0.57
CA GLN A 374 16.95 -12.29 -0.56
C GLN A 374 16.34 -11.80 -1.87
N ALA A 375 17.10 -11.93 -2.96
CA ALA A 375 16.64 -11.54 -4.29
C ALA A 375 15.28 -12.21 -4.61
N PRO A 376 14.29 -11.46 -5.15
CA PRO A 376 12.99 -12.00 -5.51
C PRO A 376 13.06 -13.20 -6.45
N LEU A 377 12.17 -14.15 -6.21
CA LEU A 377 11.88 -15.27 -7.10
C LEU A 377 10.56 -15.00 -7.83
N ALA A 378 10.36 -15.64 -8.98
CA ALA A 378 9.06 -15.74 -9.61
C ALA A 378 8.33 -16.96 -9.01
N ARG A 379 7.32 -16.69 -8.17
CA ARG A 379 6.62 -17.72 -7.40
C ARG A 379 5.27 -18.04 -8.01
N VAL A 380 4.98 -19.33 -8.19
CA VAL A 380 3.72 -19.84 -8.77
C VAL A 380 3.24 -21.06 -8.01
N ASN A 381 1.94 -21.32 -7.99
CA ASN A 381 1.45 -22.59 -7.46
C ASN A 381 1.71 -23.75 -8.43
N ALA A 382 1.47 -24.99 -7.99
CA ALA A 382 1.76 -26.19 -8.78
C ALA A 382 0.95 -26.26 -10.09
N ALA A 383 -0.31 -25.84 -10.10
CA ALA A 383 -1.16 -25.83 -11.29
C ALA A 383 -0.65 -24.84 -12.34
N THR A 384 -0.30 -23.62 -11.91
CA THR A 384 0.25 -22.56 -12.76
C THR A 384 1.65 -22.93 -13.27
N LEU A 385 2.48 -23.56 -12.44
CA LEU A 385 3.79 -24.10 -12.84
C LEU A 385 3.63 -25.07 -14.02
N ALA A 386 2.70 -26.03 -13.91
CA ALA A 386 2.43 -27.02 -14.94
C ALA A 386 1.85 -26.37 -16.21
N ALA A 387 0.88 -25.46 -16.07
CA ALA A 387 0.26 -24.75 -17.18
C ALA A 387 1.27 -23.92 -18.00
N LEU A 388 2.23 -23.29 -17.32
CA LEU A 388 3.30 -22.49 -17.93
C LEU A 388 4.53 -23.32 -18.33
N LYS A 389 4.50 -24.65 -18.14
CA LYS A 389 5.61 -25.58 -18.44
C LYS A 389 6.92 -25.18 -17.77
N LEU A 390 6.83 -24.69 -16.53
CA LEU A 390 7.96 -24.28 -15.72
C LEU A 390 8.48 -25.44 -14.87
N THR A 391 9.71 -25.31 -14.37
CA THR A 391 10.33 -26.28 -13.45
C THR A 391 10.69 -25.58 -12.14
N ASP A 392 10.35 -26.18 -11.01
CA ASP A 392 10.73 -25.68 -9.68
C ASP A 392 12.25 -25.61 -9.53
N GLY A 393 12.77 -24.49 -9.02
CA GLY A 393 14.20 -24.19 -8.97
C GLY A 393 14.85 -23.86 -10.32
N GLY A 394 14.12 -23.98 -11.43
CA GLY A 394 14.56 -23.60 -12.77
C GLY A 394 14.66 -22.08 -12.94
N VAL A 395 15.13 -21.64 -14.11
CA VAL A 395 15.16 -20.22 -14.49
C VAL A 395 14.19 -20.00 -15.64
N ALA A 396 13.44 -18.91 -15.57
CA ALA A 396 12.51 -18.50 -16.60
C ALA A 396 12.74 -17.04 -17.00
N ARG A 397 12.31 -16.70 -18.21
CA ARG A 397 12.20 -15.32 -18.67
C ARG A 397 10.85 -14.77 -18.26
N VAL A 398 10.85 -13.69 -17.49
CA VAL A 398 9.66 -12.97 -17.05
C VAL A 398 9.52 -11.69 -17.87
N ARG A 399 8.35 -11.43 -18.43
CA ARG A 399 8.08 -10.28 -19.31
C ARG A 399 6.84 -9.52 -18.86
N GLN A 400 6.95 -8.20 -18.79
CA GLN A 400 5.84 -7.32 -18.43
C GLN A 400 6.03 -5.92 -19.00
N ALA A 401 5.01 -5.39 -19.67
CA ALA A 401 4.97 -4.01 -20.20
C ALA A 401 6.21 -3.60 -21.03
N GLY A 402 6.76 -4.53 -21.83
CA GLY A 402 7.95 -4.31 -22.66
C GLY A 402 9.29 -4.53 -21.94
N GLY A 403 9.27 -4.68 -20.61
CA GLY A 403 10.41 -5.06 -19.80
C GLY A 403 10.57 -6.56 -19.64
N GLU A 404 11.79 -7.02 -19.35
CA GLU A 404 12.08 -8.42 -19.06
C GLU A 404 13.10 -8.61 -17.94
N ALA A 405 13.00 -9.74 -17.24
CA ALA A 405 13.91 -10.17 -16.19
C ALA A 405 14.11 -11.68 -16.22
N MET A 406 15.33 -12.12 -15.89
CA MET A 406 15.66 -13.53 -15.71
C MET A 406 15.47 -13.90 -14.24
N MET A 407 14.55 -14.82 -13.95
CA MET A 407 14.18 -15.11 -12.57
C MET A 407 14.19 -16.61 -12.30
N LYS A 408 14.66 -16.98 -11.10
CA LYS A 408 14.48 -18.33 -10.58
C LYS A 408 13.00 -18.55 -10.25
N ILE A 409 12.51 -19.73 -10.59
CA ILE A 409 11.16 -20.19 -10.30
C ILE A 409 11.15 -20.90 -8.95
N ALA A 410 10.10 -20.66 -8.17
CA ALA A 410 9.82 -21.44 -6.97
C ALA A 410 8.33 -21.75 -6.86
N VAL A 411 8.01 -22.96 -6.41
CA VAL A 411 6.63 -23.31 -6.07
C VAL A 411 6.20 -22.60 -4.79
N ASP A 412 5.02 -22.00 -4.83
CA ASP A 412 4.38 -21.32 -3.70
C ASP A 412 2.89 -21.68 -3.67
N ALA A 413 2.49 -22.50 -2.70
CA ALA A 413 1.12 -22.96 -2.55
C ALA A 413 0.17 -21.83 -2.12
N SER A 414 0.68 -20.68 -1.64
CA SER A 414 -0.17 -19.55 -1.26
C SER A 414 -0.71 -18.77 -2.46
N MET A 415 -0.31 -19.11 -3.68
CA MET A 415 -0.65 -18.35 -4.88
C MET A 415 -1.96 -18.86 -5.51
N PRO A 416 -2.88 -17.96 -5.89
CA PRO A 416 -4.03 -18.32 -6.72
C PRO A 416 -3.61 -18.88 -8.09
N ASP A 417 -4.48 -19.68 -8.70
CA ASP A 417 -4.28 -20.15 -10.07
C ASP A 417 -4.19 -18.97 -11.05
N GLY A 418 -3.29 -19.09 -12.03
CA GLY A 418 -3.09 -18.05 -13.03
C GLY A 418 -2.35 -16.81 -12.52
N CYS A 419 -1.74 -16.86 -11.33
CA CYS A 419 -0.93 -15.78 -10.78
C CYS A 419 0.55 -16.14 -10.66
N VAL A 420 1.40 -15.11 -10.81
CA VAL A 420 2.84 -15.18 -10.56
C VAL A 420 3.18 -14.08 -9.55
N ARG A 421 3.76 -14.45 -8.40
CA ARG A 421 4.26 -13.47 -7.45
C ARG A 421 5.67 -13.04 -7.80
N VAL A 422 5.81 -11.74 -8.07
CA VAL A 422 7.08 -11.10 -8.40
C VAL A 422 7.15 -9.75 -7.69
N ALA A 423 7.97 -9.68 -6.64
CA ALA A 423 8.13 -8.48 -5.83
C ALA A 423 8.61 -7.27 -6.66
N ALA A 424 8.19 -6.08 -6.26
CA ALA A 424 8.70 -4.81 -6.76
C ALA A 424 9.91 -4.34 -5.93
N ALA A 425 10.38 -3.12 -6.20
CA ALA A 425 11.40 -2.41 -5.42
C ALA A 425 12.76 -3.12 -5.28
N HIS A 426 13.13 -4.02 -6.20
CA HIS A 426 14.42 -4.69 -6.21
C HIS A 426 15.10 -4.57 -7.58
N ALA A 427 16.43 -4.46 -7.61
CA ALA A 427 17.19 -4.28 -8.85
C ALA A 427 16.98 -5.41 -9.88
N SER A 428 16.69 -6.63 -9.43
CA SER A 428 16.40 -7.77 -10.34
C SER A 428 15.00 -7.71 -10.96
N THR A 429 14.10 -6.86 -10.45
CA THR A 429 12.72 -6.71 -10.94
C THR A 429 12.41 -5.29 -11.40
N SER A 430 13.34 -4.35 -11.27
CA SER A 430 13.18 -2.94 -11.66
C SER A 430 13.04 -2.70 -13.15
N MET A 431 13.37 -3.69 -13.98
CA MET A 431 13.13 -3.65 -15.43
C MET A 431 11.73 -4.13 -15.80
N LEU A 432 10.97 -4.73 -14.88
CA LEU A 432 9.59 -5.10 -15.11
C LEU A 432 8.68 -3.88 -14.97
N GLY A 433 7.52 -3.96 -15.62
CA GLY A 433 6.49 -2.93 -15.54
C GLY A 433 5.73 -2.89 -14.20
N PRO A 434 4.47 -2.42 -14.22
CA PRO A 434 3.68 -2.18 -13.02
C PRO A 434 3.55 -3.37 -12.07
N MET A 435 3.31 -3.06 -10.79
CA MET A 435 3.04 -4.06 -9.74
C MET A 435 1.84 -4.98 -10.03
N PHE A 436 0.92 -4.53 -10.90
CA PHE A 436 -0.31 -5.23 -11.25
C PHE A 436 -0.42 -5.42 -12.76
N GLY A 437 -1.17 -6.44 -13.16
CA GLY A 437 -1.56 -6.68 -14.55
C GLY A 437 -0.94 -7.94 -15.15
N PRO A 438 -1.11 -8.15 -16.47
CA PRO A 438 -0.65 -9.35 -17.15
C PRO A 438 0.88 -9.47 -17.11
N ILE A 439 1.37 -10.69 -16.86
CA ILE A 439 2.77 -11.06 -16.83
C ILE A 439 2.99 -12.35 -17.62
N GLY A 440 3.97 -12.33 -18.50
CA GLY A 440 4.43 -13.52 -19.24
C GLY A 440 5.58 -14.18 -18.50
N VAL A 441 5.54 -15.50 -18.37
CA VAL A 441 6.66 -16.29 -17.83
C VAL A 441 6.88 -17.47 -18.76
N GLU A 442 8.06 -17.55 -19.33
CA GLU A 442 8.43 -18.55 -20.34
C GLU A 442 9.66 -19.32 -19.84
N PRO A 443 9.67 -20.67 -19.93
CA PRO A 443 10.87 -21.44 -19.67
C PRO A 443 11.97 -21.06 -20.67
N LEU A 444 13.22 -21.24 -20.25
CA LEU A 444 14.38 -21.01 -21.11
C LEU A 444 14.70 -22.17 -22.03
#